data_AF-A0A7J4J967-F1
#
_entry.id   AF-A0A7J4J967-F1
#
_cell.length_a   1.000
_cell.length_b   1.000
_cell.length_c   1.000
_cell.angle_alpha   90.00
_cell.angle_beta   90.00
_cell.angle_gamma   90.00
#
_symmetry.space_group_name_H-M   'P 1'
#
loop_
_entity.id
_entity.type
_entity.pdbx_description
1 polymer ?
#
loop_
_entity_poly.entity_id
_entity_poly.type
_entity_poly.pdbx_seq_one_letter_code
_entity_poly.pdbx_strand_id
1 'polypeptide(L)'
;MYKFTFSTRFYLGVVFIIISLILGKATTALFFIYYQDPFLRWVSLAVYVLSWPLLFLGIWWAGREYYSQFKKYTSYQYYHQSLQRGTKKVYHKTKELGLQAREKVRQKIHEKRLTHWNKKSS
;
A
#
# COMPACT_ATOMS: atom_id res chain seq x y z
N MET A 1 8.46 10.25 -9.59
CA MET A 1 7.45 10.91 -8.74
C MET A 1 6.08 10.51 -9.24
N TYR A 2 5.45 9.49 -8.65
CA TYR A 2 4.14 9.00 -9.11
C TYR A 2 3.05 9.98 -8.65
N LYS A 3 2.34 10.61 -9.59
CA LYS A 3 1.16 11.43 -9.30
C LYS A 3 0.01 10.49 -8.90
N PHE A 4 -0.36 10.49 -7.63
CA PHE A 4 -1.61 9.88 -7.17
C PHE A 4 -2.77 10.71 -7.68
N THR A 5 -3.29 10.37 -8.86
CA THR A 5 -4.55 10.93 -9.33
C THR A 5 -5.68 10.23 -8.59
N PHE A 6 -6.35 10.96 -7.70
CA PHE A 6 -7.58 10.49 -7.08
C PHE A 6 -8.71 10.55 -8.12
N SER A 7 -9.52 9.50 -8.18
CA SER A 7 -10.68 9.45 -9.07
C SER A 7 -11.72 10.50 -8.66
N THR A 8 -12.44 11.09 -9.62
CA THR A 8 -13.57 12.00 -9.35
C THR A 8 -14.60 11.43 -8.39
N ARG A 9 -14.75 10.09 -8.37
CA ARG A 9 -15.64 9.36 -7.44
C ARG A 9 -15.20 9.48 -5.98
N PHE A 10 -13.90 9.57 -5.72
CA PHE A 10 -13.37 9.78 -4.37
C PHE A 10 -13.72 11.17 -3.85
N TYR A 11 -13.50 12.20 -4.68
CA TYR A 11 -13.87 13.57 -4.33
C TYR A 11 -15.37 13.71 -4.11
N LEU A 12 -16.20 13.08 -4.96
CA LEU A 12 -17.64 13.02 -4.75
C LEU A 12 -18.01 12.34 -3.42
N GLY A 13 -17.35 11.23 -3.07
CA GLY A 13 -17.55 10.57 -1.78
C GLY A 13 -17.21 11.47 -0.59
N VAL A 14 -16.08 12.18 -0.64
CA VAL A 14 -15.67 13.14 0.40
C VAL A 14 -16.66 14.30 0.49
N VAL A 15 -17.10 14.85 -0.64
CA VAL A 15 -18.12 15.90 -0.69
C VAL A 15 -19.43 15.42 -0.06
N PHE A 16 -19.88 14.18 -0.36
CA PHE A 16 -21.06 13.61 0.29
C PHE A 16 -20.92 13.50 1.80
N ILE A 17 -19.75 13.09 2.32
CA ILE A 17 -19.48 13.03 3.77
C ILE A 17 -19.61 14.44 4.38
N ILE A 18 -18.96 15.44 3.77
CA ILE A 18 -18.98 16.82 4.27
C ILE A 18 -20.41 17.37 4.28
N ILE A 19 -21.14 17.22 3.18
CA ILE A 19 -22.53 17.67 3.06
C ILE A 19 -23.41 16.98 4.11
N SER A 20 -23.26 15.66 4.28
CA SER A 20 -23.98 14.90 5.30
C SER A 20 -23.73 15.42 6.72
N LEU A 21 -22.47 15.69 7.07
CA LEU A 21 -22.12 16.20 8.39
C LEU A 21 -22.71 17.60 8.63
N ILE A 22 -22.67 18.46 7.62
CA ILE A 22 -23.29 19.79 7.68
C ILE A 22 -24.80 19.65 7.86
N LEU A 23 -25.46 18.81 7.05
CA LEU A 23 -26.90 18.54 7.18
C LEU A 23 -27.27 17.99 8.56
N GLY A 24 -26.50 17.04 9.08
CA GLY A 24 -26.73 16.46 10.41
C GLY A 24 -26.63 17.51 11.51
N LYS A 25 -25.65 18.41 11.44
CA LYS A 25 -25.50 19.50 12.41
C LYS A 25 -26.59 20.57 12.26
N ALA A 26 -26.92 20.95 11.03
CA ALA A 26 -27.97 21.93 10.74
C ALA A 26 -29.35 21.45 11.18
N THR A 27 -29.70 20.19 10.89
CA THR A 27 -30.97 19.59 11.34
C THR A 27 -31.06 19.47 12.85
N THR A 28 -29.95 19.12 13.51
CA THR A 28 -29.90 19.12 14.99
C THR A 28 -30.13 20.53 15.55
N ALA A 29 -29.49 21.55 14.99
CA ALA A 29 -29.70 22.94 15.41
C ALA A 29 -31.14 23.41 15.19
N LEU A 30 -31.73 23.12 14.03
CA LEU A 30 -33.12 23.43 13.72
C LEU A 30 -34.10 22.72 14.66
N PHE A 31 -33.82 21.47 15.02
CA PHE A 31 -34.62 20.72 15.97
C PHE A 31 -34.67 21.38 17.35
N PHE A 32 -33.56 21.96 17.82
CA PHE A 32 -33.52 22.70 19.08
C PHE A 32 -34.23 24.06 19.00
N ILE A 33 -34.06 24.79 17.89
CA ILE A 33 -34.67 26.12 17.70
C ILE A 33 -36.20 26.01 17.55
N TYR A 34 -36.68 25.05 16.76
CA TYR A 34 -38.10 24.89 16.43
C TYR A 34 -38.76 23.75 17.21
N TYR A 35 -38.30 23.48 18.43
CA TYR A 35 -38.78 22.36 19.24
C TYR A 35 -40.30 22.41 19.52
N GLN A 36 -40.87 23.62 19.59
CA GLN A 36 -42.29 23.84 19.85
C GLN A 36 -43.19 23.55 18.64
N ASP A 37 -42.64 23.56 17.42
CA ASP A 37 -43.42 23.33 16.21
C ASP A 37 -43.35 21.84 15.82
N PRO A 38 -44.46 21.07 15.97
CA PRO A 38 -44.45 19.64 15.75
C PRO A 38 -44.12 19.28 14.30
N PHE A 39 -44.51 20.09 13.32
CA PHE A 39 -44.27 19.79 11.91
C PHE A 39 -42.78 19.90 11.58
N LEU A 40 -42.15 21.04 11.93
CA LEU A 40 -40.73 21.28 11.69
C LEU A 40 -39.83 20.29 12.45
N ARG A 41 -40.28 19.83 13.62
CA ARG A 41 -39.59 18.81 14.41
C ARG A 41 -39.54 17.47 13.68
N TRP A 42 -40.68 16.99 13.16
CA TRP A 42 -40.73 15.73 12.41
C TRP A 42 -39.96 15.80 11.09
N VAL A 43 -40.03 16.92 10.37
CA VAL A 43 -39.23 17.14 9.16
C VAL A 43 -37.73 17.11 9.48
N SER A 44 -37.30 17.82 10.52
CA SER A 44 -35.90 17.84 10.96
C SER A 44 -35.40 16.44 11.34
N LEU A 45 -36.24 15.66 12.02
CA LEU A 45 -35.94 14.27 12.39
C LEU A 45 -35.82 13.37 11.15
N ALA A 46 -36.72 13.50 10.17
CA ALA A 46 -36.68 12.75 8.93
C ALA A 46 -35.41 13.05 8.12
N VAL A 47 -35.06 14.33 7.96
CA VAL A 47 -33.83 14.75 7.26
C VAL A 47 -32.58 14.28 8.00
N TYR A 48 -32.60 14.32 9.34
CA TYR A 48 -31.51 13.77 10.16
C TYR A 48 -31.32 12.27 9.92
N VAL A 49 -32.39 11.47 9.95
CA VAL A 49 -32.31 10.03 9.65
C VAL A 49 -31.82 9.79 8.23
N LEU A 50 -32.24 10.60 7.25
CA LEU A 50 -31.80 10.49 5.86
C LEU A 50 -30.31 10.81 5.66
N SER A 51 -29.73 11.64 6.54
CA SER A 51 -28.30 11.99 6.49
C SER A 51 -27.40 10.79 6.77
N TRP A 52 -27.85 9.80 7.56
CA TRP A 52 -27.07 8.64 7.95
C TRP A 52 -26.74 7.68 6.78
N PRO A 53 -27.71 7.24 5.96
CA PRO A 53 -27.42 6.46 4.74
C PRO A 53 -26.49 7.20 3.78
N LEU A 54 -26.64 8.53 3.65
CA LEU A 54 -25.80 9.35 2.80
C LEU A 54 -24.36 9.39 3.30
N LEU A 55 -24.17 9.52 4.62
CA LEU A 55 -22.87 9.42 5.28
C LEU A 55 -22.23 8.05 5.00
N PHE A 56 -23.00 6.98 5.17
CA PHE A 56 -22.52 5.61 4.95
C PHE A 56 -22.08 5.38 3.49
N LEU A 57 -22.88 5.87 2.52
CA LEU A 57 -22.53 5.82 1.10
C LEU A 57 -21.25 6.60 0.79
N GLY A 58 -21.10 7.80 1.36
CA GLY A 58 -19.91 8.62 1.21
C GLY A 58 -18.66 7.92 1.76
N ILE A 59 -18.73 7.38 2.98
CA ILE A 59 -17.64 6.61 3.60
C ILE A 59 -17.32 5.36 2.79
N TRP A 60 -18.33 4.63 2.32
CA TRP A 60 -18.13 3.41 1.54
C TRP A 60 -17.37 3.68 0.24
N TRP A 61 -17.76 4.73 -0.50
CA TRP A 61 -17.06 5.12 -1.74
C TRP A 61 -15.66 5.64 -1.46
N ALA A 62 -15.49 6.54 -0.48
CA ALA A 62 -14.19 7.09 -0.13
C ALA A 62 -13.24 5.99 0.39
N GLY A 63 -13.74 5.10 1.23
CA GLY A 63 -13.00 4.00 1.84
C GLY A 63 -12.52 2.97 0.82
N ARG A 64 -13.35 2.60 -0.16
CA ARG A 64 -12.95 1.66 -1.23
C ARG A 64 -11.75 2.21 -2.02
N GLU A 65 -11.78 3.48 -2.39
CA GLU A 65 -10.70 4.09 -3.17
C GLU A 65 -9.44 4.29 -2.33
N TYR A 66 -9.61 4.71 -1.08
CA TYR A 66 -8.51 4.82 -0.11
C TYR A 66 -7.82 3.46 0.09
N TYR A 67 -8.59 2.40 0.29
CA TYR A 67 -8.06 1.04 0.47
C TYR A 67 -7.29 0.55 -0.76
N SER A 68 -7.78 0.83 -1.97
CA SER A 68 -7.11 0.51 -3.22
C SER A 68 -5.72 1.16 -3.32
N GLN A 69 -5.62 2.45 -2.98
CA GLN A 69 -4.35 3.17 -2.99
C GLN A 69 -3.43 2.74 -1.85
N PHE A 70 -3.99 2.48 -0.65
CA PHE A 70 -3.25 1.98 0.50
C PHE A 70 -2.64 0.61 0.21
N LYS A 71 -3.38 -0.28 -0.45
CA LYS A 71 -2.89 -1.60 -0.89
C LYS A 71 -1.74 -1.46 -1.89
N LYS A 72 -1.81 -0.51 -2.83
CA LYS A 72 -0.71 -0.24 -3.77
C LYS A 72 0.54 0.27 -3.04
N TYR A 73 0.37 1.21 -2.11
CA TYR A 73 1.48 1.75 -1.31
C TYR A 73 2.17 0.68 -0.47
N THR A 74 1.38 -0.09 0.28
CA THR A 74 1.91 -1.18 1.12
C THR A 74 2.54 -2.27 0.27
N SER A 75 1.88 -2.73 -0.78
CA SER A 75 2.44 -3.74 -1.69
C SER A 75 3.75 -3.28 -2.33
N TYR A 76 3.89 -2.00 -2.69
CA TYR A 76 5.13 -1.47 -3.26
C TYR A 76 6.28 -1.46 -2.23
N GLN A 77 5.97 -1.05 -0.99
CA GLN A 77 6.95 -1.04 0.09
C GLN A 77 7.46 -2.46 0.41
N TYR A 78 6.55 -3.44 0.46
CA TYR A 78 6.90 -4.85 0.67
C TYR A 78 7.60 -5.47 -0.54
N TYR A 79 7.24 -5.09 -1.76
CA TYR A 79 7.87 -5.59 -2.99
C TYR A 79 9.34 -5.13 -3.12
N HIS A 80 9.65 -3.89 -2.75
CA HIS A 80 11.05 -3.44 -2.70
C HIS A 80 11.86 -4.13 -1.61
N GLN A 81 11.28 -4.35 -0.42
CA GLN A 81 11.97 -5.07 0.64
C GLN A 81 12.23 -6.55 0.27
N SER A 82 11.29 -7.22 -0.39
CA SER A 82 11.46 -8.61 -0.81
C SER A 82 12.50 -8.75 -1.93
N LEU A 83 12.50 -7.82 -2.89
CA LEU A 83 13.51 -7.77 -3.96
C LEU A 83 14.92 -7.52 -3.40
N GLN A 84 15.10 -6.54 -2.52
CA GLN A 84 16.42 -6.29 -1.92
C GLN A 84 16.96 -7.52 -1.15
N ARG A 85 16.09 -8.24 -0.44
CA ARG A 85 16.47 -9.48 0.25
C ARG A 85 16.83 -10.60 -0.73
N GLY A 86 16.07 -10.76 -1.81
CA GLY A 86 16.34 -11.72 -2.88
C GLY A 86 17.68 -11.47 -3.57
N THR A 87 17.92 -10.23 -4.01
CA THR A 87 19.15 -9.85 -4.74
C THR A 87 20.39 -9.97 -3.87
N LYS A 88 20.31 -9.60 -2.58
CA LYS A 88 21.44 -9.74 -1.64
C LYS A 88 21.80 -11.21 -1.40
N LYS A 89 20.79 -12.10 -1.32
CA LYS A 89 20.99 -13.55 -1.14
C LYS A 89 21.62 -14.20 -2.37
N VAL A 90 21.17 -13.82 -3.57
CA VAL A 90 21.76 -14.30 -4.83
C VAL A 90 23.19 -13.79 -5.00
N TYR A 91 23.44 -12.49 -4.73
CA TYR A 91 24.78 -11.92 -4.82
C TYR A 91 25.81 -12.62 -3.91
N HIS A 92 25.45 -12.88 -2.64
CA HIS A 92 26.31 -13.63 -1.73
C HIS A 92 26.56 -15.06 -2.23
N LYS A 93 25.51 -15.77 -2.68
CA LYS A 93 25.63 -17.14 -3.17
C LYS A 93 26.50 -17.23 -4.44
N THR A 94 26.38 -16.28 -5.36
CA THR A 94 27.21 -16.21 -6.56
C THR A 94 28.67 -15.88 -6.22
N LYS A 95 28.90 -15.01 -5.23
CA LYS A 95 30.25 -14.67 -4.77
C LYS A 95 30.95 -15.87 -4.13
N GLU A 96 30.25 -16.65 -3.30
CA GLU A 96 30.77 -17.88 -2.69
C GLU A 96 31.07 -18.95 -3.74
N LEU A 97 30.16 -19.19 -4.69
CA LEU A 97 30.39 -20.12 -5.79
C LEU A 97 31.58 -19.71 -6.68
N GLY A 98 31.73 -18.41 -6.94
CA GLY A 98 32.87 -17.87 -7.69
C GLY A 98 34.21 -18.07 -6.97
N LEU A 99 34.24 -17.93 -5.64
CA LEU A 99 35.42 -18.20 -4.82
C LEU A 99 35.79 -19.69 -4.85
N GLN A 100 34.81 -20.59 -4.67
CA GLN A 100 35.03 -22.03 -4.75
C GLN A 100 35.51 -22.49 -6.13
N ALA A 101 34.96 -21.92 -7.21
CA ALA A 101 35.40 -22.20 -8.57
C ALA A 101 36.86 -21.75 -8.79
N ARG A 102 37.24 -20.57 -8.28
CA ARG A 102 38.63 -20.08 -8.31
C ARG A 102 39.58 -21.00 -7.57
N GLU A 103 39.22 -21.49 -6.40
CA GLU A 103 40.04 -22.43 -5.63
C GLU A 103 40.25 -23.76 -6.35
N LYS A 104 39.18 -24.34 -6.93
CA LYS A 104 39.28 -25.57 -7.73
C LYS A 104 40.17 -25.40 -8.96
N VAL A 105 40.07 -24.26 -9.64
CA VAL A 105 40.96 -23.95 -10.78
C VAL A 105 42.41 -23.81 -10.32
N ARG A 106 42.64 -23.14 -9.19
CA ARG A 106 43.99 -22.97 -8.62
C ARG A 106 44.62 -24.31 -8.23
N GLN A 107 43.84 -25.21 -7.62
CA GLN A 107 44.28 -26.57 -7.29
C GLN A 107 44.64 -27.38 -8.55
N LYS A 108 43.77 -27.38 -9.58
CA LYS A 108 44.05 -28.07 -10.85
C LYS A 108 45.31 -27.54 -11.56
N ILE A 109 45.54 -26.22 -11.52
CA ILE A 109 46.76 -25.62 -12.06
C ILE A 109 47.99 -26.08 -11.27
N HIS A 110 47.88 -26.16 -9.94
CA HIS A 110 48.99 -26.58 -9.08
C HIS A 110 49.35 -28.06 -9.29
N GLU A 111 48.35 -28.93 -9.38
CA GLU A 111 48.50 -30.36 -9.72
C GLU A 111 49.15 -30.56 -11.10
N LYS A 112 48.67 -29.83 -12.13
CA LYS A 112 49.28 -29.89 -13.46
C LYS A 112 50.73 -29.42 -13.46
N ARG A 113 51.06 -28.42 -12.65
CA ARG A 113 52.43 -27.90 -12.55
C ARG A 113 53.36 -28.90 -11.86
N LEU A 114 52.90 -29.58 -10.82
CA LEU A 114 53.65 -30.63 -10.11
C LEU A 114 53.90 -31.85 -10.98
N THR A 115 52.87 -32.32 -11.69
CA THR A 115 53.00 -33.45 -12.64
C THR A 115 53.92 -33.12 -13.81
N HIS A 116 53.87 -31.89 -14.34
CA HIS A 116 54.79 -31.46 -15.41
C HIS A 116 56.24 -31.30 -14.94
N TRP A 117 56.47 -30.92 -13.69
CA TRP A 117 57.81 -30.87 -13.09
C TRP A 117 58.39 -32.27 -12.90
N ASN A 118 57.60 -33.19 -12.34
CA ASN A 118 58.03 -34.56 -12.08
C ASN A 118 58.38 -35.32 -13.38
N LYS A 119 57.68 -35.00 -14.48
CA LYS A 119 57.93 -35.57 -15.82
C LYS A 119 59.18 -35.00 -16.51
N LYS A 120 59.74 -33.90 -16.00
CA LYS A 120 60.95 -33.25 -16.56
C LYS A 120 62.23 -33.65 -15.80
N SER A 121 62.09 -34.30 -14.65
CA SER A 121 63.17 -34.78 -13.78
C SER A 121 63.41 -36.30 -13.84
N SER A 122 62.57 -37.04 -14.59
CA SER A 122 62.86 -38.40 -15.10
C SER A 122 63.32 -38.31 -16.54
#